data_AF-A0A3N6LND8-F1
#
_entry.id   AF-A0A3N6LND8-F1
#
_cell.length_a   1.000
_cell.length_b   1.000
_cell.length_c   1.000
_cell.angle_alpha   90.00
_cell.angle_beta   90.00
_cell.angle_gamma   90.00
#
_symmetry.space_group_name_H-M   'P 1'
#
loop_
_entity.id
_entity.type
_entity.pdbx_description
1 polymer ?
#
loop_
_entity_poly.entity_id
_entity_poly.type
_entity_poly.pdbx_seq_one_letter_code
_entity_poly.pdbx_strand_id
1 'polypeptide(L)'
;MDELGAYAAGTYKDHFNSWTNALQLVGYEPIQKYRVSKEAILDDIASLADALGKPPTASEMRSKGKYSVKLAQNHFGSWNKALQAAGYDPHHRHRISDEALFEEIRRLVDELDKVPTAQEMRDHGQYSHRPYFRRWDSWQAAIQAAEYEPVGYPSGPENHKWKEQSAHEWRGYGDNWRVQRLKALKHDDFTCQTPGCERTQKEHREEFGVGLNIHHIRPLSTFGETESEVDFERANQLDNLVTVCVEHHYLWERASPLRLDTR
;
A
#
# COMPACT_ATOMS: atom_id res chain seq x y z
N MET A 1 -13.37 47.10 10.76
CA MET A 1 -13.90 47.77 9.56
C MET A 1 -15.39 47.53 9.47
N ASP A 2 -15.87 46.29 9.47
CA ASP A 2 -17.31 46.03 9.31
C ASP A 2 -18.14 46.16 10.60
N GLU A 3 -17.51 46.14 11.78
CA GLU A 3 -18.20 46.34 13.08
C GLU A 3 -18.03 47.75 13.69
N LEU A 4 -17.00 48.52 13.26
CA LEU A 4 -16.61 49.80 13.88
C LEU A 4 -16.18 50.88 12.88
N GLY A 5 -16.15 50.58 11.58
CA GLY A 5 -15.73 51.51 10.53
C GLY A 5 -16.91 52.13 9.82
N ALA A 6 -16.77 53.39 9.38
CA ALA A 6 -17.81 54.07 8.60
C ALA A 6 -18.02 53.49 7.19
N TYR A 7 -17.07 52.66 6.71
CA TYR A 7 -17.09 52.05 5.38
C TYR A 7 -16.72 50.57 5.46
N ALA A 8 -17.34 49.79 4.58
CA ALA A 8 -17.09 48.36 4.45
C ALA A 8 -15.69 48.07 3.91
N ALA A 9 -15.13 46.90 4.24
CA ALA A 9 -13.82 46.48 3.73
C ALA A 9 -13.72 46.48 2.19
N GLY A 10 -14.83 46.23 1.48
CA GLY A 10 -14.91 46.29 0.02
C GLY A 10 -14.61 47.67 -0.56
N THR A 11 -15.08 48.75 0.10
CA THR A 11 -14.84 50.14 -0.35
C THR A 11 -13.35 50.47 -0.39
N TYR A 12 -12.58 50.02 0.60
CA TYR A 12 -11.13 50.25 0.61
C TYR A 12 -10.40 49.43 -0.44
N LYS A 13 -10.88 48.22 -0.76
CA LYS A 13 -10.33 47.39 -1.84
C LYS A 13 -10.58 48.03 -3.20
N ASP A 14 -11.76 48.56 -3.45
CA ASP A 14 -12.11 49.13 -4.76
C ASP A 14 -11.39 50.47 -5.02
N HIS A 15 -11.24 51.31 -3.99
CA HIS A 15 -10.62 52.63 -4.13
C HIS A 15 -9.09 52.63 -3.97
N PHE A 16 -8.52 51.73 -3.17
CA PHE A 16 -7.10 51.73 -2.85
C PHE A 16 -6.39 50.42 -3.22
N ASN A 17 -7.10 49.49 -3.88
CA ASN A 17 -6.63 48.14 -4.25
C ASN A 17 -6.39 47.21 -3.04
N SER A 18 -6.02 47.75 -1.86
CA SER A 18 -5.95 47.04 -0.58
C SER A 18 -5.96 48.01 0.62
N TRP A 19 -6.33 47.50 1.80
CA TRP A 19 -6.24 48.23 3.07
C TRP A 19 -4.80 48.68 3.41
N THR A 20 -3.80 47.88 3.05
CA THR A 20 -2.38 48.21 3.25
C THR A 20 -1.98 49.45 2.47
N ASN A 21 -2.44 49.57 1.23
CA ASN A 21 -2.17 50.75 0.40
C ASN A 21 -2.88 51.99 0.96
N ALA A 22 -4.11 51.83 1.45
CA ALA A 22 -4.84 52.91 2.10
C ALA A 22 -4.06 53.46 3.32
N LEU A 23 -3.50 52.60 4.16
CA LEU A 23 -2.67 52.99 5.31
C LEU A 23 -1.35 53.68 4.88
N GLN A 24 -0.67 53.17 3.86
CA GLN A 24 0.56 53.79 3.35
C GLN A 24 0.32 55.20 2.78
N LEU A 25 -0.79 55.40 2.07
CA LEU A 25 -1.16 56.71 1.52
C LEU A 25 -1.41 57.78 2.58
N VAL A 26 -1.88 57.37 3.77
CA VAL A 26 -2.10 58.30 4.90
C VAL A 26 -0.90 58.35 5.86
N GLY A 27 0.28 57.88 5.42
CA GLY A 27 1.52 57.97 6.17
C GLY A 27 1.61 57.03 7.37
N TYR A 28 0.70 56.06 7.49
CA TYR A 28 0.78 55.01 8.51
C TYR A 28 1.59 53.82 7.98
N GLU A 29 2.64 53.47 8.73
CA GLU A 29 3.35 52.19 8.58
C GLU A 29 2.36 51.06 8.92
N PRO A 30 1.93 50.25 7.93
CA PRO A 30 1.05 49.13 8.21
C PRO A 30 1.75 48.14 9.13
N ILE A 31 1.07 47.59 10.12
CA ILE A 31 1.64 46.56 10.99
C ILE A 31 2.03 45.36 10.11
N GLN A 32 3.33 45.21 9.86
CA GLN A 32 4.00 44.16 9.04
C GLN A 32 3.88 42.75 9.66
N LYS A 33 2.82 42.45 10.43
CA LYS A 33 2.65 41.21 11.20
C LYS A 33 2.54 39.93 10.36
N TYR A 34 2.59 40.03 9.03
CA TYR A 34 2.38 38.91 8.12
C TYR A 34 3.46 38.73 7.03
N ARG A 35 4.62 39.39 7.14
CA ARG A 35 5.79 39.05 6.29
C ARG A 35 6.83 38.27 7.09
N VAL A 36 6.47 37.07 7.55
CA VAL A 36 7.50 36.10 7.94
C VAL A 36 8.26 35.74 6.66
N SER A 37 9.58 35.90 6.66
CA SER A 37 10.39 35.59 5.50
C SER A 37 10.42 34.09 5.24
N LYS A 38 10.74 33.67 4.02
CA LYS A 38 10.90 32.23 3.71
C LYS A 38 11.98 31.65 4.61
N GLU A 39 13.07 32.38 4.78
CA GLU A 39 14.24 32.01 5.59
C GLU A 39 13.86 31.76 7.04
N ALA A 40 13.06 32.65 7.65
CA ALA A 40 12.61 32.46 9.03
C ALA A 40 11.76 31.19 9.21
N ILE A 41 10.99 30.79 8.19
CA ILE A 41 10.22 29.54 8.20
C ILE A 41 11.17 28.34 8.06
N LEU A 42 12.20 28.43 7.22
CA LEU A 42 13.20 27.37 7.05
C LEU A 42 14.03 27.17 8.33
N ASP A 43 14.43 28.26 8.99
CA ASP A 43 15.17 28.22 10.26
C ASP A 43 14.36 27.56 11.38
N ASP A 44 13.05 27.82 11.43
CA ASP A 44 12.15 27.17 12.40
C ASP A 44 11.99 25.67 12.11
N ILE A 45 11.89 25.28 10.84
CA ILE A 45 11.88 23.87 10.43
C ILE A 45 13.19 23.19 10.86
N ALA A 46 14.34 23.82 10.59
CA ALA A 46 15.65 23.27 10.91
C ALA A 46 15.87 23.16 12.43
N SER A 47 15.53 24.21 13.18
CA SER A 47 15.64 24.21 14.64
C SER A 47 14.80 23.11 15.29
N LEU A 48 13.58 22.89 14.78
CA LEU A 48 12.74 21.81 15.28
C LEU A 48 13.25 20.43 14.85
N ALA A 49 13.83 20.31 13.65
CA ALA A 49 14.43 19.06 13.20
C ALA A 49 15.63 18.67 14.07
N ASP A 50 16.50 19.62 14.41
CA ASP A 50 17.65 19.41 15.30
C ASP A 50 17.20 18.96 16.68
N ALA A 51 16.14 19.58 17.22
CA ALA A 51 15.56 19.20 18.51
C ALA A 51 14.93 17.80 18.51
N LEU A 52 14.47 17.30 17.36
CA LEU A 52 13.83 15.99 17.23
C LEU A 52 14.80 14.90 16.72
N GLY A 53 15.98 15.28 16.22
CA GLY A 53 16.91 14.37 15.52
C GLY A 53 16.38 13.84 14.18
N LYS A 54 15.31 14.43 13.65
CA LYS A 54 14.64 14.03 12.40
C LYS A 54 13.84 15.22 11.84
N PRO A 55 13.54 15.27 10.54
CA PRO A 55 12.63 16.29 10.01
C PRO A 55 11.30 16.30 10.79
N PRO A 56 10.68 17.46 11.01
CA PRO A 56 9.41 17.53 11.73
C PRO A 56 8.22 17.17 10.82
N THR A 57 7.31 16.37 11.35
CA THR A 57 6.00 16.19 10.73
C THR A 57 5.17 17.48 10.84
N ALA A 58 4.15 17.62 9.97
CA ALA A 58 3.21 18.75 10.07
C ALA A 58 2.44 18.78 11.41
N SER A 59 2.35 17.64 12.12
CA SER A 59 1.75 17.61 13.46
C SER A 59 2.72 18.13 14.52
N GLU A 60 3.98 17.69 14.48
CA GLU A 60 5.03 18.17 15.39
C GLU A 60 5.26 19.68 15.19
N MET A 61 5.29 20.17 13.95
CA MET A 61 5.41 21.61 13.69
C MET A 61 4.20 22.40 14.22
N ARG A 62 2.97 21.88 14.10
CA ARG A 62 1.78 22.55 14.68
C ARG A 62 1.83 22.64 16.20
N SER A 63 2.46 21.66 16.86
CA SER A 63 2.51 21.57 18.31
C SER A 63 3.72 22.30 18.92
N LYS A 64 4.85 22.32 18.22
CA LYS A 64 6.15 22.73 18.79
C LYS A 64 6.88 23.80 17.97
N GLY A 65 6.42 24.08 16.76
CA GLY A 65 7.00 25.08 15.88
C GLY A 65 6.66 26.50 16.28
N LYS A 66 7.55 27.44 15.94
CA LYS A 66 7.29 28.87 16.11
C LYS A 66 6.28 29.38 15.08
N TYR A 67 6.29 28.81 13.87
CA TYR A 67 5.43 29.20 12.76
C TYR A 67 4.45 28.11 12.36
N SER A 68 3.26 28.53 11.90
CA SER A 68 2.23 27.58 11.50
C SER A 68 2.57 26.85 10.19
N VAL A 69 2.15 25.59 10.09
CA VAL A 69 2.21 24.81 8.84
C VAL A 69 1.49 25.52 7.70
N LYS A 70 0.39 26.24 7.98
CA LYS A 70 -0.36 26.98 6.96
C LYS A 70 0.47 28.12 6.37
N LEU A 71 1.25 28.81 7.21
CA LEU A 71 2.16 29.87 6.76
C LEU A 71 3.25 29.29 5.86
N ALA A 72 3.88 28.18 6.27
CA ALA A 72 4.84 27.47 5.41
C ALA A 72 4.21 27.03 4.07
N GLN A 73 3.01 26.46 4.08
CA GLN A 73 2.31 26.07 2.86
C GLN A 73 2.01 27.27 1.94
N ASN A 74 1.68 28.44 2.48
CA ASN A 74 1.43 29.64 1.67
C ASN A 74 2.71 30.15 0.97
N HIS A 75 3.89 30.01 1.60
CA HIS A 75 5.17 30.45 1.03
C HIS A 75 5.79 29.45 0.04
N PHE A 76 5.62 28.14 0.29
CA PHE A 76 6.30 27.07 -0.45
C PHE A 76 5.34 26.18 -1.27
N GLY A 77 4.02 26.41 -1.18
CA GLY A 77 2.97 25.68 -1.87
C GLY A 77 2.52 24.39 -1.17
N SER A 78 3.41 23.71 -0.44
CA SER A 78 3.05 22.55 0.39
C SER A 78 4.03 22.38 1.55
N TRP A 79 3.65 21.58 2.55
CA TRP A 79 4.54 21.26 3.68
C TRP A 79 5.79 20.51 3.22
N ASN A 80 5.64 19.56 2.30
CA ASN A 80 6.76 18.81 1.74
C ASN A 80 7.74 19.72 0.97
N LYS A 81 7.22 20.70 0.22
CA LYS A 81 8.07 21.70 -0.45
C LYS A 81 8.80 22.59 0.55
N ALA A 82 8.20 22.89 1.71
CA ALA A 82 8.89 23.61 2.79
C ALA A 82 10.00 22.77 3.42
N LEU A 83 9.76 21.47 3.67
CA LEU A 83 10.79 20.54 4.14
C LEU A 83 11.96 20.41 3.14
N GLN A 84 11.66 20.27 1.84
CA GLN A 84 12.68 20.24 0.79
C GLN A 84 13.50 21.52 0.72
N ALA A 85 12.83 22.68 0.80
CA ALA A 85 13.52 23.97 0.83
C ALA A 85 14.39 24.15 2.08
N ALA A 86 14.08 23.44 3.18
CA ALA A 86 14.87 23.38 4.40
C ALA A 86 15.98 22.31 4.36
N GLY A 87 16.16 21.62 3.22
CA GLY A 87 17.19 20.57 3.06
C GLY A 87 16.79 19.19 3.57
N TYR A 88 15.51 18.98 3.91
CA TYR A 88 15.01 17.70 4.41
C TYR A 88 14.22 16.92 3.36
N ASP A 89 14.32 15.60 3.43
CA ASP A 89 13.48 14.70 2.65
C ASP A 89 12.05 14.64 3.23
N PRO A 90 10.99 14.84 2.43
CA PRO A 90 9.62 14.77 2.91
C PRO A 90 9.25 13.42 3.52
N HIS A 91 8.58 13.44 4.69
CA HIS A 91 8.07 12.22 5.36
C HIS A 91 7.15 11.36 4.50
N HIS A 92 6.42 11.99 3.57
CA HIS A 92 5.58 11.31 2.60
C HIS A 92 5.90 11.89 1.22
N ARG A 93 6.81 11.24 0.48
CA ARG A 93 7.01 11.49 -0.94
C ARG A 93 5.72 11.14 -1.69
N HIS A 94 4.80 12.11 -1.84
CA HIS A 94 3.69 11.93 -2.76
C HIS A 94 4.28 11.89 -4.17
N ARG A 95 4.05 10.76 -4.87
CA ARG A 95 4.64 10.39 -6.17
C ARG A 95 6.14 10.05 -6.12
N ILE A 96 6.49 8.96 -5.42
CA ILE A 96 7.77 8.26 -5.67
C ILE A 96 7.84 7.95 -7.17
N SER A 97 8.90 8.32 -7.88
CA SER A 97 9.04 7.96 -9.30
C SER A 97 9.27 6.45 -9.45
N ASP A 98 9.02 5.93 -10.65
CA ASP A 98 9.28 4.54 -10.94
C ASP A 98 10.79 4.26 -10.87
N GLU A 99 11.61 5.23 -11.33
CA GLU A 99 13.07 5.19 -11.19
C GLU A 99 13.51 5.07 -9.74
N ALA A 100 12.93 5.84 -8.81
CA ALA A 100 13.29 5.79 -7.39
C ALA A 100 12.89 4.46 -6.75
N LEU A 101 11.80 3.84 -7.21
CA LEU A 101 11.39 2.50 -6.77
C LEU A 101 12.36 1.44 -7.30
N PHE A 102 12.82 1.56 -8.55
CA PHE A 102 13.81 0.65 -9.14
C PHE A 102 15.20 0.82 -8.53
N GLU A 103 15.66 2.05 -8.28
CA GLU A 103 16.92 2.31 -7.56
C GLU A 103 16.93 1.64 -6.19
N GLU A 104 15.80 1.65 -5.49
CA GLU A 104 15.71 0.98 -4.19
C GLU A 104 15.74 -0.56 -4.30
N ILE A 105 15.18 -1.14 -5.39
CA ILE A 105 15.37 -2.57 -5.68
C ILE A 105 16.85 -2.87 -5.91
N ARG A 106 17.53 -2.09 -6.77
CA ARG A 106 18.96 -2.28 -7.08
C ARG A 106 19.83 -2.19 -5.83
N ARG A 107 19.59 -1.18 -4.99
CA ARG A 107 20.29 -0.99 -3.72
C ARG A 107 20.18 -2.23 -2.81
N LEU A 108 18.98 -2.80 -2.71
CA LEU A 108 18.77 -4.02 -1.92
C LEU A 108 19.36 -5.27 -2.58
N VAL A 109 19.42 -5.32 -3.91
CA VAL A 109 20.15 -6.39 -4.61
C VAL A 109 21.63 -6.35 -4.22
N ASP A 110 22.25 -5.17 -4.29
CA ASP A 110 23.66 -4.99 -3.95
C ASP A 110 23.94 -5.26 -2.46
N GLU A 111 23.02 -4.89 -1.56
CA GLU A 111 23.17 -5.09 -0.12
C GLU A 111 22.99 -6.57 0.29
N LEU A 112 22.01 -7.26 -0.31
CA LEU A 112 21.65 -8.62 0.07
C LEU A 112 22.34 -9.71 -0.78
N ASP A 113 23.06 -9.29 -1.83
CA ASP A 113 23.64 -10.15 -2.87
C ASP A 113 22.60 -11.10 -3.51
N LYS A 114 21.34 -10.64 -3.58
CA LYS A 114 20.21 -11.39 -4.16
C LYS A 114 19.05 -10.46 -4.48
N VAL A 115 18.17 -10.88 -5.38
CA VAL A 115 16.92 -10.17 -5.66
C VAL A 115 16.03 -10.15 -4.40
N PRO A 116 15.61 -8.97 -3.91
CA PRO A 116 14.87 -8.87 -2.67
C PRO A 116 13.46 -9.43 -2.78
N THR A 117 12.97 -10.03 -1.70
CA THR A 117 11.55 -10.35 -1.52
C THR A 117 10.76 -9.09 -1.12
N ALA A 118 9.43 -9.10 -1.32
CA ALA A 118 8.55 -8.03 -0.84
C ALA A 118 8.64 -7.84 0.69
N GLN A 119 8.98 -8.91 1.40
CA GLN A 119 9.22 -8.92 2.83
C GLN A 119 10.51 -8.16 3.18
N GLU A 120 11.61 -8.43 2.48
CA GLU A 120 12.88 -7.73 2.66
C GLU A 120 12.79 -6.26 2.25
N MET A 121 12.03 -5.93 1.19
CA MET A 121 11.72 -4.53 0.87
C MET A 121 10.96 -3.83 2.01
N ARG A 122 10.07 -4.53 2.71
CA ARG A 122 9.37 -3.94 3.87
C ARG A 122 10.32 -3.70 5.05
N ASP A 123 11.23 -4.63 5.29
CA ASP A 123 12.05 -4.63 6.51
C ASP A 123 13.34 -3.82 6.36
N HIS A 124 13.93 -3.79 5.16
CA HIS A 124 15.21 -3.15 4.84
C HIS A 124 15.10 -2.00 3.83
N GLY A 125 13.95 -1.86 3.17
CA GLY A 125 13.74 -0.86 2.14
C GLY A 125 13.37 0.52 2.69
N GLN A 126 13.76 1.57 1.96
CA GLN A 126 13.32 2.94 2.20
C GLN A 126 11.81 3.13 1.95
N TYR A 127 11.21 2.23 1.17
CA TYR A 127 9.79 2.24 0.85
C TYR A 127 9.16 0.91 1.25
N SER A 128 7.90 0.95 1.72
CA SER A 128 7.12 -0.29 1.83
C SER A 128 6.94 -0.96 0.45
N HIS A 129 6.60 -2.24 0.38
CA HIS A 129 6.27 -2.91 -0.89
C HIS A 129 5.00 -2.37 -1.59
N ARG A 130 4.10 -1.65 -0.89
CA ARG A 130 2.79 -1.22 -1.42
C ARG A 130 2.84 -0.35 -2.70
N PRO A 131 3.76 0.63 -2.87
CA PRO A 131 3.89 1.41 -4.08
C PRO A 131 4.25 0.57 -5.31
N TYR A 132 4.93 -0.56 -5.12
CA TYR A 132 5.28 -1.51 -6.18
C TYR A 132 4.03 -2.29 -6.63
N PHE A 133 3.30 -2.88 -5.68
CA PHE A 133 2.03 -3.56 -5.96
C PHE A 133 1.00 -2.67 -6.67
N ARG A 134 0.94 -1.37 -6.32
CA ARG A 134 0.00 -0.43 -6.96
C ARG A 134 0.34 -0.06 -8.40
N ARG A 135 1.61 -0.21 -8.82
CA ARG A 135 2.10 0.22 -10.13
C ARG A 135 2.23 -0.93 -11.12
N TRP A 136 2.64 -2.10 -10.64
CA TRP A 136 2.93 -3.27 -11.45
C TRP A 136 2.04 -4.48 -11.11
N ASP A 137 0.98 -4.27 -10.32
CA ASP A 137 0.00 -5.29 -9.89
C ASP A 137 0.57 -6.42 -8.99
N SER A 138 1.88 -6.65 -8.96
CA SER A 138 2.55 -7.61 -8.08
C SER A 138 4.01 -7.25 -7.80
N TRP A 139 4.61 -7.89 -6.79
CA TRP A 139 6.04 -7.76 -6.53
C TRP A 139 6.89 -8.36 -7.66
N GLN A 140 6.51 -9.53 -8.16
CA GLN A 140 7.23 -10.21 -9.24
C GLN A 140 7.26 -9.35 -10.51
N ALA A 141 6.13 -8.75 -10.88
CA ALA A 141 6.07 -7.83 -12.02
C ALA A 141 6.91 -6.57 -11.80
N ALA A 142 6.99 -6.04 -10.58
CA ALA A 142 7.87 -4.92 -10.26
C ALA A 142 9.36 -5.28 -10.35
N ILE A 143 9.74 -6.51 -9.96
CA ILE A 143 11.09 -7.04 -10.09
C ILE A 143 11.47 -7.24 -11.56
N GLN A 144 10.55 -7.79 -12.38
CA GLN A 144 10.74 -7.90 -13.83
C GLN A 144 10.87 -6.54 -14.50
N ALA A 145 10.04 -5.57 -14.11
CA ALA A 145 10.13 -4.19 -14.60
C ALA A 145 11.45 -3.50 -14.17
N ALA A 146 12.07 -3.96 -13.09
CA ALA A 146 13.41 -3.55 -12.67
C ALA A 146 14.54 -4.33 -13.37
N GLU A 147 14.21 -5.16 -14.38
CA GLU A 147 15.13 -5.98 -15.17
C GLU A 147 15.85 -7.09 -14.37
N TYR A 148 15.21 -7.58 -13.32
CA TYR A 148 15.68 -8.73 -12.54
C TYR A 148 14.76 -9.94 -12.71
N GLU A 149 15.33 -11.14 -12.60
CA GLU A 149 14.56 -12.37 -12.53
C GLU A 149 13.95 -12.52 -11.11
N PRO A 150 12.61 -12.66 -10.97
CA PRO A 150 12.00 -12.85 -9.67
C PRO A 150 12.51 -14.12 -8.99
N VAL A 151 12.90 -13.98 -7.73
CA VAL A 151 13.09 -15.17 -6.89
C VAL A 151 11.72 -15.83 -6.73
N GLY A 152 11.58 -17.06 -7.20
CA GLY A 152 10.42 -17.89 -6.90
C GLY A 152 10.21 -17.92 -5.37
N TYR A 153 8.98 -18.15 -4.92
CA TYR A 153 8.75 -18.37 -3.50
C TYR A 153 9.69 -19.47 -3.01
N PRO A 154 10.55 -19.23 -2.00
CA PRO A 154 11.39 -20.28 -1.45
C PRO A 154 10.48 -21.43 -1.05
N SER A 155 10.67 -22.56 -1.72
CA SER A 155 9.92 -23.78 -1.49
C SER A 155 10.90 -24.70 -0.75
N GLY A 156 10.64 -25.00 0.52
CA GLY A 156 11.57 -25.78 1.33
C GLY A 156 12.03 -25.08 2.63
N PRO A 157 13.05 -25.64 3.30
CA PRO A 157 13.56 -25.21 4.61
C PRO A 157 13.91 -23.73 4.75
N GLU A 158 14.19 -23.05 3.64
CA GLU A 158 14.58 -21.64 3.62
C GLU A 158 13.39 -20.66 3.76
N ASN A 159 12.16 -21.17 3.68
CA ASN A 159 10.97 -20.37 3.93
C ASN A 159 10.58 -20.46 5.42
N HIS A 160 10.50 -19.31 6.10
CA HIS A 160 10.11 -19.24 7.52
C HIS A 160 8.71 -19.82 7.84
N LYS A 161 7.85 -19.98 6.83
CA LYS A 161 6.55 -20.66 6.95
C LYS A 161 6.61 -22.15 6.64
N TRP A 162 7.72 -22.63 6.09
CA TRP A 162 7.90 -24.04 5.77
C TRP A 162 8.09 -24.83 7.06
N LYS A 163 7.26 -25.86 7.21
CA LYS A 163 7.41 -26.87 8.25
C LYS A 163 7.87 -28.15 7.57
N GLU A 164 8.97 -28.71 8.07
CA GLU A 164 9.57 -29.98 7.60
C GLU A 164 8.57 -31.14 7.59
N GLN A 165 7.53 -31.04 8.44
CA GLN A 165 6.34 -31.87 8.41
C GLN A 165 5.12 -31.03 8.01
N SER A 166 4.94 -30.81 6.70
CA SER A 166 3.71 -30.23 6.12
C SER A 166 2.45 -31.07 6.38
N ALA A 167 2.59 -32.24 7.02
CA ALA A 167 1.51 -33.11 7.48
C ALA A 167 0.47 -32.40 8.37
N HIS A 168 0.79 -31.22 8.93
CA HIS A 168 -0.12 -30.46 9.79
C HIS A 168 -0.99 -29.42 9.06
N GLU A 169 -0.66 -29.01 7.82
CA GLU A 169 -1.51 -28.09 7.04
C GLU A 169 -2.78 -28.78 6.54
N TRP A 170 -2.69 -30.07 6.23
CA TRP A 170 -3.83 -30.86 5.77
C TRP A 170 -4.86 -31.17 6.88
N ARG A 171 -4.48 -31.04 8.16
CA ARG A 171 -5.41 -31.21 9.30
C ARG A 171 -6.31 -30.00 9.52
N GLY A 172 -6.01 -28.85 8.90
CA GLY A 172 -6.84 -27.63 9.02
C GLY A 172 -8.20 -27.73 8.32
N TYR A 173 -8.38 -28.71 7.43
CA TYR A 173 -9.60 -28.96 6.67
C TYR A 173 -10.23 -30.32 6.99
N GLY A 174 -9.84 -30.96 8.09
CA GLY A 174 -10.32 -32.29 8.48
C GLY A 174 -9.68 -33.45 7.72
N ASP A 175 -9.83 -34.66 8.27
CA ASP A 175 -9.12 -35.87 7.80
C ASP A 175 -9.56 -36.32 6.39
N ASN A 176 -10.78 -35.96 5.97
CA ASN A 176 -11.31 -36.33 4.66
C ASN A 176 -10.75 -35.45 3.51
N TRP A 177 -10.07 -34.34 3.82
CA TRP A 177 -9.68 -33.34 2.84
C TRP A 177 -8.80 -33.90 1.71
N ARG A 178 -7.83 -34.74 2.03
CA ARG A 178 -6.94 -35.35 1.01
C ARG A 178 -7.73 -36.15 -0.03
N VAL A 179 -8.74 -36.88 0.43
CA VAL A 179 -9.60 -37.70 -0.43
C VAL A 179 -10.52 -36.82 -1.25
N GLN A 180 -11.18 -35.84 -0.62
CA GLN A 180 -12.11 -34.94 -1.31
C GLN A 180 -11.41 -34.03 -2.32
N ARG A 181 -10.23 -33.50 -1.98
CA ARG A 181 -9.38 -32.71 -2.89
C ARG A 181 -9.04 -33.49 -4.15
N LEU A 182 -8.66 -34.77 -4.03
CA LEU A 182 -8.37 -35.60 -5.21
C LEU A 182 -9.63 -35.88 -6.03
N LYS A 183 -10.78 -36.09 -5.38
CA LYS A 183 -12.06 -36.25 -6.08
C LYS A 183 -12.47 -34.99 -6.83
N ALA A 184 -12.33 -33.80 -6.23
CA ALA A 184 -12.60 -32.52 -6.87
C ALA A 184 -11.71 -32.31 -8.11
N LEU A 185 -10.40 -32.54 -7.98
CA LEU A 185 -9.49 -32.48 -9.13
C LEU A 185 -9.89 -33.44 -10.25
N LYS A 186 -10.29 -34.68 -9.93
CA LYS A 186 -10.74 -35.66 -10.92
C LYS A 186 -12.07 -35.27 -11.56
N HIS A 187 -12.98 -34.74 -10.76
CA HIS A 187 -14.29 -34.27 -11.23
C HIS A 187 -14.12 -33.14 -12.26
N ASP A 188 -13.16 -32.26 -12.01
CA ASP A 188 -12.86 -31.08 -12.83
C ASP A 188 -11.83 -31.36 -13.95
N ASP A 189 -11.61 -32.64 -14.26
CA ASP A 189 -10.65 -33.15 -15.24
C ASP A 189 -9.22 -32.56 -15.11
N PHE A 190 -8.81 -32.27 -13.87
CA PHE A 190 -7.54 -31.61 -13.57
C PHE A 190 -7.36 -30.29 -14.33
N THR A 191 -8.44 -29.54 -14.53
CA THR A 191 -8.42 -28.24 -15.20
C THR A 191 -9.09 -27.16 -14.37
N CYS A 192 -8.69 -25.92 -14.59
CA CYS A 192 -9.36 -24.76 -14.00
C CYS A 192 -10.82 -24.68 -14.45
N GLN A 193 -11.75 -24.47 -13.52
CA GLN A 193 -13.18 -24.35 -13.79
C GLN A 193 -13.65 -22.90 -13.97
N THR A 194 -12.73 -21.94 -13.96
CA THR A 194 -13.06 -20.54 -14.19
C THR A 194 -13.46 -20.33 -15.65
N PRO A 195 -14.58 -19.63 -15.95
CA PRO A 195 -15.00 -19.36 -17.32
C PRO A 195 -13.89 -18.79 -18.19
N GLY A 196 -13.69 -19.40 -19.36
CA GLY A 196 -12.67 -18.98 -20.33
C GLY A 196 -11.23 -19.37 -19.97
N CYS A 197 -11.00 -20.12 -18.88
CA CYS A 197 -9.68 -20.61 -18.52
C CYS A 197 -9.54 -22.10 -18.85
N GLU A 198 -8.60 -22.44 -19.72
CA GLU A 198 -8.34 -23.85 -20.11
C GLU A 198 -7.16 -24.50 -19.38
N ARG A 199 -6.53 -23.77 -18.45
CA ARG A 199 -5.28 -24.18 -17.81
C ARG A 199 -5.43 -25.53 -17.10
N THR A 200 -4.53 -26.45 -17.45
CA THR A 200 -4.44 -27.79 -16.89
C THR A 200 -3.53 -27.84 -15.66
N GLN A 201 -3.65 -28.90 -14.87
CA GLN A 201 -2.76 -29.19 -13.74
C GLN A 201 -1.29 -29.30 -14.17
N LYS A 202 -1.04 -29.80 -15.38
CA LYS A 202 0.32 -29.96 -15.91
C LYS A 202 0.93 -28.58 -16.20
N GLU A 203 0.26 -27.78 -17.02
CA GLU A 203 0.71 -26.43 -17.38
C GLU A 203 0.88 -25.58 -16.13
N HIS A 204 -0.06 -25.67 -15.19
CA HIS A 204 0.01 -24.94 -13.94
C HIS A 204 1.24 -25.31 -13.09
N ARG A 205 1.63 -26.60 -13.07
CA ARG A 205 2.85 -27.04 -12.37
C ARG A 205 4.11 -26.58 -13.06
N GLU A 206 4.12 -26.60 -14.40
CA GLU A 206 5.25 -26.14 -15.20
C GLU A 206 5.47 -24.63 -15.05
N GLU A 207 4.39 -23.85 -15.00
CA GLU A 207 4.43 -22.39 -14.91
C GLU A 207 4.61 -21.86 -13.48
N PHE A 208 3.90 -22.44 -12.50
CA PHE A 208 3.87 -21.91 -11.13
C PHE A 208 4.58 -22.79 -10.09
N GLY A 209 5.11 -23.95 -10.48
CA GLY A 209 5.76 -24.90 -9.57
C GLY A 209 4.81 -25.62 -8.59
N VAL A 210 3.51 -25.32 -8.66
CA VAL A 210 2.47 -25.86 -7.77
C VAL A 210 1.28 -26.40 -8.57
N GLY A 211 0.47 -27.26 -7.98
CA GLY A 211 -0.77 -27.75 -8.62
C GLY A 211 -1.90 -26.71 -8.56
N LEU A 212 -2.97 -26.96 -9.32
CA LEU A 212 -4.24 -26.24 -9.18
C LEU A 212 -4.74 -26.30 -7.74
N ASN A 213 -5.38 -25.22 -7.32
CA ASN A 213 -6.00 -25.07 -6.02
C ASN A 213 -7.42 -25.66 -6.03
N ILE A 214 -7.88 -26.09 -4.86
CA ILE A 214 -9.30 -26.39 -4.64
C ILE A 214 -9.84 -25.29 -3.72
N HIS A 215 -10.87 -24.59 -4.19
CA HIS A 215 -11.52 -23.52 -3.46
C HIS A 215 -12.85 -24.01 -2.87
N HIS A 216 -13.15 -23.58 -1.64
CA HIS A 216 -14.47 -23.77 -1.02
C HIS A 216 -15.42 -22.65 -1.46
N ILE A 217 -16.46 -22.99 -2.22
CA ILE A 217 -17.42 -22.02 -2.75
C ILE A 217 -18.12 -21.26 -1.61
N ARG A 218 -18.63 -22.01 -0.63
CA ARG A 218 -19.14 -21.45 0.62
C ARG A 218 -18.04 -21.49 1.70
N PRO A 219 -17.91 -20.42 2.52
CA PRO A 219 -16.90 -20.38 3.57
C PRO A 219 -17.10 -21.48 4.63
N LEU A 220 -16.00 -21.97 5.20
CA LEU A 220 -15.99 -23.00 6.25
C LEU A 220 -16.83 -22.61 7.48
N SER A 221 -16.83 -21.33 7.84
CA SER A 221 -17.63 -20.81 8.96
C SER A 221 -19.13 -21.03 8.80
N THR A 222 -19.62 -21.37 7.60
CA THR A 222 -21.03 -21.68 7.34
C THR A 222 -21.40 -23.15 7.58
N PHE A 223 -20.44 -23.97 8.02
CA PHE A 223 -20.60 -25.42 8.23
C PHE A 223 -20.42 -25.83 9.69
N GLY A 224 -20.60 -24.93 10.65
CA GLY A 224 -20.59 -25.22 12.09
C GLY A 224 -21.81 -24.69 12.83
N GLU A 225 -22.05 -25.19 14.03
CA GLU A 225 -23.03 -24.61 14.95
C GLU A 225 -22.52 -23.31 15.60
N THR A 226 -21.20 -23.18 15.67
CA THR A 226 -20.48 -22.01 16.22
C THR A 226 -19.40 -21.56 15.26
N GLU A 227 -18.91 -20.33 15.41
CA GLU A 227 -17.80 -19.78 14.59
C GLU A 227 -16.47 -20.55 14.74
N SER A 228 -16.31 -21.31 15.83
CA SER A 228 -15.09 -22.09 16.12
C SER A 228 -15.16 -23.57 15.71
N GLU A 229 -16.32 -24.02 15.24
CA GLU A 229 -16.54 -25.42 14.83
C GLU A 229 -16.81 -25.50 13.33
N VAL A 230 -16.31 -26.55 12.68
CA VAL A 230 -16.53 -26.79 11.25
C VAL A 230 -16.78 -28.28 11.03
N ASP A 231 -17.92 -28.62 10.46
CA ASP A 231 -18.21 -29.94 9.92
C ASP A 231 -17.49 -30.10 8.58
N PHE A 232 -16.28 -30.66 8.64
CA PHE A 232 -15.45 -30.89 7.45
C PHE A 232 -16.01 -32.00 6.54
N GLU A 233 -16.88 -32.88 7.03
CA GLU A 233 -17.56 -33.86 6.17
C GLU A 233 -18.55 -33.18 5.24
N ARG A 234 -19.25 -32.15 5.74
CA ARG A 234 -20.15 -31.32 4.92
C ARG A 234 -19.40 -30.26 4.13
N ALA A 235 -18.44 -29.57 4.73
CA ALA A 235 -17.73 -28.47 4.07
C ALA A 235 -16.92 -28.94 2.85
N ASN A 236 -16.38 -30.17 2.88
CA ASN A 236 -15.57 -30.73 1.80
C ASN A 236 -16.37 -31.58 0.80
N GLN A 237 -17.70 -31.46 0.77
CA GLN A 237 -18.51 -32.09 -0.28
C GLN A 237 -18.18 -31.47 -1.64
N LEU A 238 -18.22 -32.28 -2.71
CA LEU A 238 -17.80 -31.85 -4.05
C LEU A 238 -18.64 -30.71 -4.63
N ASP A 239 -19.89 -30.56 -4.19
CA ASP A 239 -20.75 -29.44 -4.58
C ASP A 239 -20.27 -28.09 -4.01
N ASN A 240 -19.48 -28.12 -2.92
CA ASN A 240 -18.85 -26.97 -2.31
C ASN A 240 -17.39 -26.77 -2.73
N LEU A 241 -16.83 -27.63 -3.59
CA LEU A 241 -15.44 -27.54 -4.02
C LEU A 241 -15.35 -27.21 -5.51
N VAL A 242 -14.33 -26.44 -5.89
CA VAL A 242 -14.04 -26.12 -7.29
C VAL A 242 -12.54 -26.00 -7.55
N THR A 243 -12.07 -26.57 -8.65
CA THR A 243 -10.66 -26.50 -9.07
C THR A 243 -10.35 -25.21 -9.81
N VAL A 244 -9.34 -24.46 -9.35
CA VAL A 244 -8.97 -23.15 -9.89
C VAL A 244 -7.45 -22.94 -9.92
N CYS A 245 -6.93 -22.19 -10.88
CA CYS A 245 -5.52 -21.80 -10.90
C CYS A 245 -5.22 -20.67 -9.90
N VAL A 246 -3.94 -20.43 -9.61
CA VAL A 246 -3.49 -19.33 -8.73
C VAL A 246 -3.99 -17.97 -9.22
N GLU A 247 -4.02 -17.76 -10.54
CA GLU A 247 -4.49 -16.51 -11.14
C GLU A 247 -5.99 -16.30 -10.94
N HIS A 248 -6.80 -17.34 -10.88
CA HIS A 248 -8.25 -17.20 -10.76
C HIS A 248 -8.79 -17.43 -9.35
N HIS A 249 -7.97 -17.93 -8.41
CA HIS A 249 -8.40 -18.17 -7.04
C HIS A 249 -9.02 -16.92 -6.39
N TYR A 250 -8.44 -15.74 -6.63
CA TYR A 250 -8.96 -14.47 -6.09
C TYR A 250 -10.36 -14.11 -6.62
N LEU A 251 -10.72 -14.52 -7.85
CA LEU A 251 -12.05 -14.27 -8.39
C LEU A 251 -13.10 -15.07 -7.62
N TRP A 252 -12.77 -16.32 -7.29
CA TRP A 252 -13.64 -17.21 -6.52
C TRP A 252 -13.77 -16.76 -5.06
N GLU A 253 -12.69 -16.27 -4.45
CA GLU A 253 -12.76 -15.63 -3.12
C GLU A 253 -13.74 -14.44 -3.09
N ARG A 254 -13.77 -13.64 -4.15
CA ARG A 254 -14.70 -12.49 -4.26
C ARG A 254 -16.13 -12.90 -4.60
N ALA A 255 -16.31 -14.01 -5.30
CA ALA A 255 -17.62 -14.53 -5.66
C ALA A 255 -18.30 -15.23 -4.47
N SER A 256 -17.53 -15.81 -3.55
CA SER A 256 -18.05 -16.51 -2.37
C SER A 256 -19.08 -15.66 -1.60
N PRO A 257 -20.25 -16.23 -1.25
CA PRO A 257 -20.64 -17.65 -1.32
C PRO A 257 -21.29 -18.09 -2.64
N LEU A 258 -21.27 -17.25 -3.68
CA LEU A 258 -21.88 -17.55 -4.97
C LEU A 258 -20.97 -18.44 -5.82
N ARG A 259 -21.59 -19.38 -6.54
CA ARG A 259 -20.92 -20.20 -7.54
C ARG A 259 -20.94 -19.47 -8.88
N LEU A 260 -19.78 -19.27 -9.49
CA LEU A 260 -19.70 -18.83 -10.88
C LEU A 260 -20.16 -19.97 -11.79
N ASP A 261 -20.76 -19.65 -12.95
CA ASP A 261 -21.14 -20.65 -13.94
C ASP A 261 -19.89 -21.39 -14.41
N THR A 262 -19.72 -22.63 -13.96
CA THR A 262 -18.60 -23.48 -14.38
C THR A 262 -18.86 -24.03 -15.78
N ARG A 263 -17.77 -24.34 -16.48
CA ARG A 263 -17.80 -24.93 -17.82
C ARG A 263 -18.12 -26.43 -17.82
#